data_AF-C6XUC6-F1
#
_entry.id   AF-C6XUC6-F1
#
_cell.length_a   1.000
_cell.length_b   1.000
_cell.length_c   1.000
_cell.angle_alpha   90.00
_cell.angle_beta   90.00
_cell.angle_gamma   90.00
#
_symmetry.space_group_name_H-M   'P 1'
#
loop_
_entity.id
_entity.type
_entity.pdbx_description
1 polymer ?
#
loop_
_entity_poly.entity_id
_entity_poly.type
_entity_poly.pdbx_seq_one_letter_code
_entity_poly.pdbx_strand_id
1 'polypeptide(L)' 'MNRAAQKREWDYYSVLESAKEERALAEKKSIAKNFKIKGVDLKVIADATGLSIEEIVAL' A
#
# COMPACT_ATOMS: atom_id res chain seq x y z
N MET A 1 -20.30 -21.61 21.26
CA MET A 1 -19.15 -21.31 20.37
C MET A 1 -17.90 -21.17 21.22
N ASN A 2 -16.80 -21.82 20.84
CA ASN A 2 -15.55 -21.83 21.61
C ASN A 2 -14.78 -20.53 21.39
N ARG A 3 -14.68 -19.66 22.42
CA ARG A 3 -14.05 -18.33 22.35
C ARG A 3 -12.64 -18.34 21.76
N ALA A 4 -11.89 -19.41 22.00
CA ALA A 4 -10.53 -19.58 21.48
C ALA A 4 -10.48 -19.77 19.95
N ALA A 5 -11.49 -20.43 19.37
CA ALA A 5 -11.57 -20.61 17.92
C ALA A 5 -11.95 -19.29 17.23
N GLN A 6 -12.89 -18.54 17.81
CA GLN A 6 -13.31 -17.23 17.32
C GLN A 6 -12.15 -16.22 17.32
N LYS A 7 -11.34 -16.19 18.39
CA LYS A 7 -10.19 -15.27 18.46
C LYS A 7 -9.15 -15.55 17.36
N ARG A 8 -8.80 -16.82 17.12
CA ARG A 8 -7.83 -17.20 16.06
C ARG A 8 -8.31 -16.84 14.65
N GLU A 9 -9.61 -16.98 14.41
CA GLU A 9 -10.21 -16.62 13.12
C GLU A 9 -10.13 -15.10 12.87
N TRP A 10 -10.43 -14.29 13.88
CA TRP A 10 -10.26 -12.83 13.80
C TRP A 10 -8.79 -12.41 13.62
N ASP A 11 -7.87 -13.02 14.36
CA ASP A 11 -6.43 -12.75 14.20
C ASP A 11 -5.95 -13.09 12.77
N TYR A 12 -6.44 -14.19 12.19
CA TYR A 12 -6.13 -14.58 10.82
C TYR A 12 -6.64 -13.57 9.77
N TYR A 13 -7.89 -13.12 9.89
CA TYR A 13 -8.43 -12.11 8.98
C TYR A 13 -7.70 -10.78 9.09
N SER A 14 -7.33 -10.35 10.30
CA SER A 14 -6.55 -9.13 10.52
C SER A 14 -5.18 -9.19 9.83
N VAL A 15 -4.46 -10.32 9.94
CA VAL A 15 -3.16 -10.49 9.26
C VAL A 15 -3.31 -10.48 7.74
N LEU A 16 -4.37 -11.12 7.21
CA LEU A 16 -4.63 -11.11 5.78
C LEU A 16 -4.97 -9.71 5.24
N GLU A 17 -5.69 -8.91 6.03
CA GLU A 17 -6.02 -7.54 5.66
C GLU A 17 -4.77 -6.66 5.62
N SER A 18 -3.93 -6.71 6.66
CA SER A 18 -2.65 -6.00 6.67
C SER A 18 -1.74 -6.40 5.51
N ALA A 19 -1.67 -7.70 5.17
CA ALA A 19 -0.88 -8.17 4.03
C ALA A 19 -1.41 -7.66 2.67
N LYS A 20 -2.73 -7.44 2.55
CA LYS A 20 -3.32 -6.84 1.34
C LYS A 20 -2.99 -5.36 1.25
N GLU A 21 -3.05 -4.63 2.36
CA GLU A 21 -2.70 -3.22 2.41
C GLU A 21 -1.22 -2.98 2.07
N GLU A 22 -0.32 -3.81 2.61
CA GLU A 22 1.11 -3.76 2.30
C GLU A 22 1.37 -3.99 0.81
N ARG A 23 0.71 -4.97 0.19
CA ARG A 23 0.82 -5.23 -1.24
C ARG A 23 0.30 -4.06 -2.08
N ALA A 24 -0.85 -3.52 -1.73
CA ALA A 24 -1.42 -2.37 -2.42
C ALA A 24 -0.49 -1.14 -2.32
N LEU A 25 0.14 -0.92 -1.16
CA LEU A 25 1.12 0.14 -0.99
C LEU A 25 2.39 -0.10 -1.81
N ALA A 26 2.88 -1.34 -1.86
CA ALA A 26 4.04 -1.71 -2.67
C ALA A 26 3.78 -1.49 -4.18
N GLU A 27 2.59 -1.83 -4.66
CA GLU A 27 2.18 -1.57 -6.05
C GLU A 27 2.14 -0.08 -6.37
N LYS A 28 1.52 0.74 -5.50
CA LYS A 28 1.51 2.21 -5.64
C LYS A 28 2.92 2.79 -5.72
N LYS A 29 3.83 2.33 -4.84
CA LYS A 29 5.24 2.75 -4.84
C LYS A 29 5.97 2.34 -6.12
N SER A 30 5.71 1.13 -6.63
CA SER A 30 6.30 0.65 -7.88
C SER A 30 5.85 1.50 -9.08
N ILE A 31 4.55 1.82 -9.15
CA ILE A 31 3.98 2.70 -10.18
C ILE A 31 4.59 4.10 -10.09
N ALA A 32 4.63 4.68 -8.89
CA ALA A 32 5.23 6.00 -8.67
C ALA A 32 6.70 6.06 -9.08
N LYS A 33 7.48 5.05 -8.71
CA LYS A 33 8.90 4.93 -9.10
C LYS A 33 9.07 4.88 -10.62
N ASN A 34 8.24 4.10 -11.31
CA ASN A 34 8.29 4.00 -12.77
C ASN A 34 7.96 5.33 -13.44
N PHE A 35 6.97 6.07 -12.95
CA PHE A 35 6.65 7.40 -13.50
C PHE A 35 7.72 8.44 -13.19
N LYS A 36 8.32 8.40 -11.99
CA LYS A 36 9.44 9.26 -11.60
C LYS A 36 10.64 9.07 -12.54
N ILE A 37 11.00 7.81 -12.84
CA ILE A 37 12.08 7.48 -13.79
C ILE A 37 11.79 8.02 -15.19
N LYS A 38 10.52 8.05 -15.60
CA LYS A 38 10.08 8.60 -16.89
C LYS A 38 10.02 10.13 -16.92
N GLY A 39 10.36 10.82 -15.82
CA GLY A 39 10.34 12.28 -15.73
C GLY A 39 8.92 12.87 -15.69
N VAL A 40 7.93 12.10 -15.25
CA VAL A 40 6.56 12.62 -15.04
C VAL A 40 6.55 13.57 -13.84
N ASP A 41 5.73 14.62 -13.93
CA ASP A 41 5.57 15.60 -12.85
C ASP A 41 5.09 14.94 -11.54
N LEU A 42 5.71 15.31 -10.42
CA LEU A 42 5.45 14.70 -9.12
C LEU A 42 4.01 14.86 -8.64
N LYS A 43 3.32 15.95 -9.00
CA LYS A 43 1.89 16.14 -8.66
C LYS A 43 1.02 15.15 -9.40
N VAL A 44 1.31 14.92 -10.68
CA VAL A 44 0.58 13.91 -11.49
C VAL A 44 0.78 12.51 -10.92
N ILE A 45 1.99 12.20 -10.45
CA ILE A 45 2.27 10.91 -9.79
C ILE A 45 1.50 10.80 -8.47
N ALA A 46 1.47 11.86 -7.67
CA ALA A 46 0.73 11.92 -6.41
C ALA A 46 -0.76 11.69 -6.63
N ASP A 47 -1.36 12.39 -7.59
CA ASP A 47 -2.79 12.24 -7.92
C ASP A 47 -3.12 10.84 -8.44
N ALA A 48 -2.22 10.25 -9.24
CA ALA A 48 -2.45 8.92 -9.82
C ALA A 48 -2.27 7.77 -8.81
N THR A 49 -1.38 7.91 -7.83
CA THR A 49 -1.04 6.83 -6.89
C THR A 49 -1.65 7.03 -5.50
N GLY A 50 -2.12 8.24 -5.21
CA GLY A 50 -2.58 8.65 -3.89
C GLY A 50 -1.47 8.73 -2.84
N LEU A 51 -0.20 8.76 -3.27
CA LEU A 51 0.95 8.98 -2.39
C LEU A 51 1.21 10.47 -2.23
N SER A 52 1.75 10.87 -1.09
CA SER A 52 2.23 12.23 -0.90
C SER A 52 3.47 12.50 -1.79
N ILE A 53 3.70 13.77 -2.12
CA ILE A 53 4.89 14.17 -2.87
C ILE A 53 6.17 13.80 -2.12
N GLU A 54 6.16 13.93 -0.79
CA GLU A 54 7.29 13.57 0.09
C GLU A 54 7.65 12.08 -0.03
N GLU A 55 6.64 11.21 0.00
CA GLU A 55 6.84 9.77 -0.21
C GLU A 55 7.42 9.48 -1.60
N ILE A 56 6.92 10.15 -2.65
CA ILE A 56 7.41 9.95 -4.02
C ILE A 56 8.86 10.44 -4.18
N VAL A 57 9.23 11.54 -3.51
CA VAL A 57 10.61 12.04 -3.51
C VAL A 57 11.56 11.04 -2.84
N ALA A 58 11.10 10.34 -1.81
CA ALA A 58 11.87 9.33 -1.08
C ALA A 58 12.03 7.97 -1.80
N LEU A 59 11.27 7.70 -2.89
CA LEU A 59 11.36 6.48 -3.71
C LEU A 59 12.54 6.45 -4.68
#